data_AF-A0A0N8VRV5-F1
#
_entry.id   AF-A0A0N8VRV5-F1
#
_cell.length_a   1.000
_cell.length_b   1.000
_cell.length_c   1.000
_cell.angle_alpha   90.00
_cell.angle_beta   90.00
_cell.angle_gamma   90.00
#
_symmetry.space_group_name_H-M   'P 1'
#
loop_
_entity.id
_entity.type
_entity.pdbx_description
1 polymer ?
#
loop_
_entity_poly.entity_id
_entity_poly.type
_entity_poly.pdbx_seq_one_letter_code
_entity_poly.pdbx_strand_id
1 'polypeptide(L)'
;MSDASLLPSNQTSLEQALAQLSSGDRSLANVLRYMHSVDTCPAAMLPWLAIQRSVDRWDPQWSETVKRKVVKDAFEVHKRKGTLGALRRVVEPFADILDITEWHQLEPMGAPGTFTMSLALFDSGLSDTAIAELERMINDTKPISRHLVGLNITYSPSGTYYIGAGISSGDEVTISSPELWSDDLDVIDLELSANDLYYFANFALPGLLRVT
;
A
#
# COMPACT_ATOMS: atom_id res chain seq x y z
N MET A 1 10.28 46.61 0.32
CA MET A 1 9.58 47.31 1.41
C MET A 1 10.66 47.73 2.38
N SER A 2 10.88 49.03 2.55
CA SER A 2 11.92 49.59 3.41
C SER A 2 11.72 49.10 4.84
N ASP A 3 12.68 48.34 5.37
CA ASP A 3 12.79 48.05 6.79
C ASP A 3 12.92 49.39 7.53
N ALA A 4 11.79 49.90 8.01
CA ALA A 4 11.76 51.09 8.83
C ALA A 4 12.41 50.70 10.16
N SER A 5 13.70 51.06 10.31
CA SER A 5 14.40 50.99 11.58
C SER A 5 13.50 51.61 12.65
N LEU A 6 13.24 50.84 13.73
CA LEU A 6 12.47 51.34 14.87
C LEU A 6 13.21 52.44 15.63
N LEU A 7 14.50 52.66 15.31
CA LEU A 7 15.32 53.68 15.91
C LEU A 7 15.09 55.05 15.25
N PRO A 8 15.20 56.13 16.04
CA PRO A 8 15.13 57.50 15.52
C PRO A 8 16.30 57.83 14.59
N SER A 9 16.15 58.89 13.79
CA SER A 9 17.11 59.26 12.73
C SER A 9 18.50 59.69 13.22
N ASN A 10 18.69 59.88 14.53
CA ASN A 10 19.97 60.24 15.15
C ASN A 10 20.80 59.03 15.65
N GLN A 11 20.49 57.82 15.16
CA GLN A 11 21.18 56.59 15.56
C GLN A 11 22.67 56.55 15.18
N THR A 12 23.48 56.00 16.07
CA THR A 12 24.89 55.65 15.80
C THR A 12 25.02 54.26 15.19
N SER A 13 26.17 53.95 14.58
CA SER A 13 26.43 52.64 13.98
C SER A 13 26.39 51.49 15.00
N LEU A 14 26.82 51.75 16.24
CA LEU A 14 26.77 50.77 17.33
C LEU A 14 25.32 50.49 17.76
N GLU A 15 24.48 51.52 17.88
CA GLU A 15 23.06 51.36 18.22
C GLU A 15 22.30 50.59 17.14
N GLN A 16 22.61 50.85 15.86
CA GLN A 16 22.03 50.10 14.74
C GLN A 16 22.44 48.62 14.78
N ALA A 17 23.72 48.32 15.03
CA ALA A 17 24.21 46.95 15.16
C ALA A 17 23.57 46.22 16.36
N LEU A 18 23.45 46.91 17.50
CA LEU A 18 22.82 46.36 18.70
C LEU A 18 21.33 46.08 18.48
N ALA A 19 20.63 46.98 17.78
CA ALA A 19 19.22 46.80 17.45
C ALA A 19 18.99 45.62 16.50
N GLN A 20 19.86 45.42 15.50
CA GLN A 20 19.79 44.24 14.62
C GLN A 20 19.97 42.94 15.41
N LEU A 21 20.98 42.87 16.29
CA LEU A 21 21.20 41.71 17.15
C LEU A 21 20.05 41.47 18.14
N SER A 22 19.44 42.54 18.63
CA SER A 22 18.38 42.50 19.65
C SER A 22 16.98 42.34 19.06
N SER A 23 16.81 42.54 17.75
CA SER A 23 15.50 42.48 17.07
C SER A 23 14.85 41.09 17.11
N GLY A 24 15.59 40.07 17.56
CA GLY A 24 15.11 38.71 17.73
C GLY A 24 14.75 38.05 16.40
N ASP A 25 14.85 36.73 16.32
CA ASP A 25 14.41 36.06 15.11
C ASP A 25 12.87 36.07 15.05
N ARG A 26 12.31 36.99 14.25
CA ARG A 26 10.86 37.06 14.00
C ARG A 26 10.32 35.80 13.33
N SER A 27 11.18 34.89 12.88
CA SER A 27 10.81 33.56 12.37
C SER A 27 10.09 32.72 13.43
N LEU A 28 10.39 32.90 14.73
CA LEU A 28 9.86 32.09 15.82
C LEU A 28 8.32 32.17 15.92
N ALA A 29 7.75 33.35 15.63
CA ALA A 29 6.31 33.55 15.61
C ALA A 29 5.62 32.73 14.50
N ASN A 30 6.31 32.49 13.39
CA ASN A 30 5.77 31.69 12.29
C ASN A 30 5.89 30.19 12.56
N VAL A 31 6.87 29.75 13.36
CA VAL A 31 7.05 28.33 13.72
C VAL A 31 5.77 27.75 14.35
N LEU A 32 5.17 28.46 15.31
CA LEU A 32 3.91 28.01 15.94
C LEU A 32 2.76 27.88 14.92
N ARG A 33 2.65 28.83 13.98
CA ARG A 33 1.65 28.79 12.91
C ARG A 33 1.87 27.59 11.98
N TYR A 34 3.13 27.32 11.63
CA TYR A 34 3.47 26.19 10.77
C TYR A 34 3.17 24.84 11.44
N MET A 35 3.44 24.71 12.75
CA MET A 35 3.19 23.48 13.51
C MET A 35 1.71 23.15 13.68
N HIS A 36 0.83 24.17 13.75
CA HIS A 36 -0.63 23.95 13.86
C HIS A 36 -1.35 23.67 12.53
N SER A 37 -0.70 23.91 11.39
CA SER A 37 -1.28 23.71 10.07
C SER A 37 -0.86 22.36 9.50
N VAL A 38 -1.83 21.53 9.12
CA VAL A 38 -1.59 20.17 8.60
C VAL A 38 -0.80 20.19 7.29
N ASP A 39 -0.92 21.26 6.49
CA ASP A 39 -0.25 21.34 5.19
C ASP A 39 1.21 21.82 5.32
N THR A 40 1.53 22.61 6.36
CA THR A 40 2.88 23.22 6.54
C THR A 40 3.69 22.59 7.68
N CYS A 41 3.08 21.77 8.53
CA CYS A 41 3.74 21.16 9.67
C CYS A 41 4.83 20.18 9.20
N PRO A 42 6.06 20.21 9.76
CA PRO A 42 7.09 19.23 9.44
C PRO A 42 6.62 17.80 9.68
N ALA A 43 7.00 16.86 8.82
CA ALA A 43 6.52 15.47 8.88
C ALA A 43 6.79 14.78 10.24
N ALA A 44 7.94 15.07 10.84
CA ALA A 44 8.32 14.56 12.16
C ALA A 44 7.39 15.02 13.30
N MET A 45 6.68 16.13 13.11
CA MET A 45 5.80 16.73 14.11
C MET A 45 4.31 16.38 13.92
N LEU A 46 3.96 15.76 12.78
CA LEU A 46 2.60 15.30 12.51
C LEU A 46 2.01 14.39 13.61
N PRO A 47 2.75 13.47 14.27
CA PRO A 47 2.20 12.66 15.36
C PRO A 47 1.67 13.50 16.52
N TRP A 48 2.33 14.60 16.86
CA TRP A 48 1.89 15.50 17.93
C TRP A 48 0.61 16.26 17.54
N LEU A 49 0.54 16.69 16.28
CA LEU A 49 -0.66 17.31 15.74
C LEU A 49 -1.83 16.30 15.68
N ALA A 50 -1.55 15.03 15.38
CA ALA A 50 -2.54 13.95 15.40
C ALA A 50 -3.11 13.73 16.81
N ILE A 51 -2.26 13.70 17.83
CA ILE A 51 -2.69 13.63 19.24
C ILE A 51 -3.57 14.84 19.60
N GLN A 52 -3.15 16.06 19.23
CA GLN A 52 -3.93 17.27 19.48
C GLN A 52 -5.33 17.20 18.83
N ARG A 53 -5.45 16.54 17.67
CA ARG A 53 -6.70 16.34 16.93
C ARG A 53 -7.45 15.06 17.33
N SER A 54 -7.00 14.38 18.39
CA SER A 54 -7.58 13.14 18.90
C SER A 54 -7.71 12.05 17.82
N VAL A 55 -6.75 11.96 16.92
CA VAL A 55 -6.74 10.91 15.89
C VAL A 55 -6.71 9.53 16.58
N ASP A 56 -7.74 8.72 16.34
CA ASP A 56 -7.92 7.41 16.98
C ASP A 56 -6.81 6.40 16.60
N ARG A 57 -6.35 6.41 15.34
CA ARG A 57 -5.30 5.50 14.86
C ARG A 57 -4.17 6.23 14.14
N TRP A 58 -2.95 5.88 14.52
CA TRP A 58 -1.73 6.38 13.91
C TRP A 58 -0.76 5.24 13.65
N ASP A 59 -0.19 5.19 12.45
CA ASP A 59 0.91 4.29 12.11
C ASP A 59 2.13 5.11 11.63
N PRO A 60 3.30 4.93 12.27
CA PRO A 60 4.55 5.55 11.82
C PRO A 60 4.99 5.11 10.42
N GLN A 61 4.54 3.97 9.91
CA GLN A 61 4.92 3.45 8.59
C GLN A 61 4.09 4.03 7.46
N TRP A 62 2.97 4.70 7.75
CA TRP A 62 2.16 5.35 6.71
C TRP A 62 2.96 6.40 5.94
N SER A 63 2.62 6.53 4.65
CA SER A 63 3.11 7.62 3.82
C SER A 63 2.72 8.97 4.42
N GLU A 64 3.53 9.99 4.15
CA GLU A 64 3.27 11.34 4.66
C GLU A 64 1.91 11.87 4.20
N THR A 65 1.50 11.56 2.97
CA THR A 65 0.21 11.93 2.41
C THR A 65 -0.95 11.36 3.23
N VAL A 66 -0.90 10.06 3.58
CA VAL A 66 -1.92 9.40 4.41
C VAL A 66 -1.94 10.02 5.82
N LYS A 67 -0.77 10.22 6.43
CA LYS A 67 -0.64 10.88 7.74
C LYS A 67 -1.30 12.25 7.77
N ARG A 68 -1.00 13.11 6.78
CA ARG A 68 -1.60 14.45 6.68
C ARG A 68 -3.10 14.36 6.44
N LYS A 69 -3.56 13.45 5.59
CA LYS A 69 -4.98 13.25 5.31
C LYS A 69 -5.76 12.88 6.57
N VAL A 70 -5.32 11.87 7.31
CA VAL A 70 -5.97 11.42 8.55
C VAL A 70 -6.10 12.58 9.56
N VAL A 71 -5.05 13.38 9.73
CA VAL A 71 -5.10 14.54 10.65
C VAL A 71 -6.07 15.61 10.16
N LYS A 72 -6.14 15.85 8.84
CA LYS A 72 -7.04 16.83 8.23
C LYS A 72 -8.51 16.42 8.38
N ASP A 73 -8.80 15.14 8.17
CA ASP A 73 -10.16 14.60 8.19
C ASP A 73 -10.67 14.32 9.61
N ALA A 74 -9.78 14.26 10.61
CA ALA A 74 -10.10 13.95 12.00
C ALA A 74 -11.31 14.74 12.54
N PHE A 75 -11.38 16.06 12.30
CA PHE A 75 -12.48 16.88 12.79
C PHE A 75 -13.84 16.44 12.21
N GLU A 76 -13.91 16.20 10.90
CA GLU A 76 -15.15 15.81 10.23
C GLU A 76 -15.56 14.38 10.56
N VAL A 77 -14.58 13.50 10.80
CA VAL A 77 -14.81 12.12 11.29
C VAL A 77 -15.42 12.17 12.69
N HIS A 78 -14.82 12.88 13.64
CA HIS A 78 -15.33 12.97 15.00
C HIS A 78 -16.72 13.61 15.07
N LYS A 79 -16.95 14.67 14.28
CA LYS A 79 -18.24 15.37 14.23
C LYS A 79 -19.40 14.49 13.76
N ARG A 80 -19.12 13.48 12.93
CA ARG A 80 -20.14 12.62 12.30
C ARG A 80 -19.91 11.14 12.57
N LYS A 81 -19.25 10.80 13.69
CA LYS A 81 -18.94 9.41 14.06
C LYS A 81 -20.22 8.57 14.07
N GLY A 82 -20.14 7.33 13.59
CA GLY A 82 -21.31 6.48 13.38
C GLY A 82 -22.07 6.71 12.07
N THR A 83 -21.76 7.74 11.29
CA THR A 83 -22.37 7.91 9.96
C THR A 83 -21.57 7.19 8.89
N LEU A 84 -22.23 6.84 7.79
CA LEU A 84 -21.58 6.34 6.59
C LEU A 84 -20.50 7.31 6.07
N GLY A 85 -20.73 8.62 6.20
CA GLY A 85 -19.76 9.62 5.78
C GLY A 85 -18.48 9.65 6.64
N ALA A 86 -18.57 9.37 7.94
CA ALA A 86 -17.36 9.22 8.78
C ALA A 86 -16.62 7.93 8.43
N LEU A 87 -17.37 6.84 8.26
CA LEU A 87 -16.80 5.54 7.94
C LEU A 87 -16.09 5.55 6.58
N ARG A 88 -16.68 6.17 5.55
CA ARG A 88 -16.01 6.41 4.25
C ARG A 88 -14.69 7.16 4.41
N ARG A 89 -14.65 8.24 5.21
CA ARG A 89 -13.43 9.05 5.39
C ARG A 89 -12.31 8.32 6.12
N VAL A 90 -12.65 7.44 7.08
CA VAL A 90 -11.66 6.66 7.83
C VAL A 90 -11.04 5.56 6.96
N VAL A 91 -11.84 4.97 6.07
CA VAL A 91 -11.44 3.87 5.21
C VAL A 91 -10.75 4.35 3.92
N GLU A 92 -11.15 5.50 3.37
CA GLU A 92 -10.65 6.04 2.10
C GLU A 92 -9.12 6.13 1.92
N PRO A 93 -8.30 6.39 2.95
CA PRO A 93 -6.84 6.37 2.78
C PRO A 93 -6.28 4.99 2.41
N PHE A 94 -7.04 3.92 2.65
CA PHE A 94 -6.61 2.52 2.47
C PHE A 94 -7.45 1.78 1.41
N ALA A 95 -8.75 2.07 1.36
CA ALA A 95 -9.70 1.36 0.52
C ALA A 95 -10.86 2.26 0.08
N ASP A 96 -11.46 1.96 -1.06
CA ASP A 96 -12.77 2.51 -1.40
C ASP A 96 -13.89 1.61 -0.89
N ILE A 97 -15.01 2.21 -0.50
CA ILE A 97 -16.20 1.46 -0.10
C ILE A 97 -17.07 1.24 -1.32
N LEU A 98 -17.15 -0.01 -1.77
CA LEU A 98 -17.95 -0.42 -2.92
C LEU A 98 -19.44 -0.44 -2.57
N ASP A 99 -19.79 -1.18 -1.50
CA ASP A 99 -21.17 -1.35 -1.09
C ASP A 99 -21.31 -1.63 0.41
N ILE A 100 -22.46 -1.27 0.96
CA ILE A 100 -22.86 -1.63 2.32
C ILE A 100 -24.29 -2.13 2.27
N THR A 101 -24.46 -3.40 2.61
CA THR A 101 -25.76 -4.06 2.62
C THR A 101 -26.20 -4.27 4.07
N GLU A 102 -27.31 -3.66 4.47
CA GLU A 102 -27.89 -3.87 5.80
C GLU A 102 -28.66 -5.20 5.89
N TRP A 103 -28.83 -5.73 7.10
CA TRP A 103 -29.53 -6.99 7.37
C TRP A 103 -30.90 -7.14 6.69
N HIS A 104 -31.64 -6.04 6.55
CA HIS A 104 -32.99 -6.03 5.96
C HIS A 104 -32.98 -6.03 4.42
N GLN A 105 -31.82 -5.81 3.79
CA GLN A 105 -31.62 -5.83 2.34
C GLN A 105 -31.11 -7.19 1.84
N LEU A 106 -30.72 -8.08 2.76
CA LEU A 106 -30.28 -9.43 2.43
C LEU A 106 -31.49 -10.35 2.17
N GLU A 107 -31.34 -11.26 1.21
CA GLU A 107 -32.29 -12.34 0.95
C GLU A 107 -31.58 -13.70 1.10
N PRO A 108 -31.83 -14.48 2.17
CA PRO A 108 -32.76 -14.24 3.27
C PRO A 108 -32.30 -13.12 4.22
N MET A 109 -33.26 -12.54 4.93
CA MET A 109 -33.03 -11.42 5.84
C MET A 109 -32.07 -11.80 6.98
N GLY A 110 -31.05 -10.98 7.21
CA GLY A 110 -30.02 -11.20 8.22
C GLY A 110 -30.48 -10.89 9.66
N ALA A 111 -29.59 -11.07 10.64
CA ALA A 111 -29.89 -10.74 12.03
C ALA A 111 -30.09 -9.22 12.22
N PRO A 112 -31.12 -8.76 12.95
CA PRO A 112 -31.38 -7.34 13.15
C PRO A 112 -30.17 -6.58 13.73
N GLY A 113 -29.88 -5.41 13.16
CA GLY A 113 -28.73 -4.59 13.59
C GLY A 113 -27.39 -5.02 13.00
N THR A 114 -27.37 -5.95 12.04
CA THR A 114 -26.14 -6.35 11.35
C THR A 114 -26.01 -5.72 9.96
N PHE A 115 -24.78 -5.63 9.47
CA PHE A 115 -24.51 -5.21 8.10
C PHE A 115 -23.28 -5.93 7.56
N THR A 116 -23.20 -5.95 6.23
CA THR A 116 -22.04 -6.43 5.48
C THR A 116 -21.48 -5.29 4.64
N MET A 117 -20.20 -5.33 4.35
CA MET A 117 -19.50 -4.27 3.62
C MET A 117 -18.56 -4.87 2.59
N SER A 118 -18.53 -4.26 1.41
CA SER A 118 -17.57 -4.58 0.35
C SER A 118 -16.60 -3.42 0.15
N LEU A 119 -15.30 -3.73 0.16
CA LEU A 119 -14.21 -2.77 0.04
C LEU A 119 -13.31 -3.12 -1.15
N ALA A 120 -12.75 -2.10 -1.81
CA ALA A 120 -11.70 -2.24 -2.81
C ALA A 120 -10.39 -1.63 -2.28
N LEU A 121 -9.34 -2.43 -2.13
CA LEU A 121 -8.03 -1.92 -1.67
C LEU A 121 -7.26 -1.28 -2.83
N PHE A 122 -6.57 -0.16 -2.55
CA PHE A 122 -5.84 0.59 -3.59
C PHE A 122 -4.47 -0.01 -3.93
N ASP A 123 -3.62 -0.29 -2.93
CA ASP A 123 -2.21 -0.61 -3.21
C ASP A 123 -1.47 -1.34 -2.07
N SER A 124 -2.15 -1.60 -0.93
CA SER A 124 -1.56 -2.38 0.15
C SER A 124 -1.82 -3.85 -0.12
N GLY A 125 -0.75 -4.64 -0.26
CA GLY A 125 -0.84 -6.09 -0.23
C GLY A 125 -1.64 -6.54 1.00
N LEU A 126 -2.41 -7.63 0.84
CA LEU A 126 -3.22 -8.26 1.88
C LEU A 126 -2.32 -8.83 2.99
N SER A 127 -1.73 -7.97 3.82
CA SER A 127 -1.16 -8.44 5.08
C SER A 127 -2.31 -8.60 6.08
N ASP A 128 -2.31 -9.72 6.80
CA ASP A 128 -3.31 -9.97 7.85
C ASP A 128 -3.36 -8.82 8.88
N THR A 129 -2.22 -8.16 9.09
CA THR A 129 -2.11 -6.96 9.92
C THR A 129 -2.91 -5.78 9.37
N ALA A 130 -2.86 -5.51 8.06
CA ALA A 130 -3.59 -4.40 7.46
C ALA A 130 -5.11 -4.64 7.48
N ILE A 131 -5.53 -5.89 7.28
CA ILE A 131 -6.94 -6.29 7.35
C ILE A 131 -7.48 -6.11 8.78
N ALA A 132 -6.74 -6.58 9.79
CA ALA A 132 -7.13 -6.42 11.19
C ALA A 132 -7.22 -4.93 11.60
N GLU A 133 -6.31 -4.10 11.09
CA GLU A 133 -6.36 -2.65 11.32
C GLU A 133 -7.58 -2.01 10.66
N LEU A 134 -7.93 -2.42 9.44
CA LEU A 134 -9.11 -1.94 8.72
C LEU A 134 -10.41 -2.31 9.45
N GLU A 135 -10.53 -3.57 9.88
CA GLU A 135 -11.66 -4.04 10.70
C GLU A 135 -11.78 -3.24 11.98
N ARG A 136 -10.65 -2.97 12.64
CA ARG A 136 -10.62 -2.17 13.86
C ARG A 136 -11.06 -0.73 13.61
N MET A 137 -10.55 -0.08 12.56
CA MET A 137 -10.96 1.27 12.17
C MET A 137 -12.47 1.36 11.89
N ILE A 138 -13.03 0.35 11.22
CA ILE A 138 -14.46 0.23 10.99
C ILE A 138 -15.21 0.08 12.31
N ASN A 139 -14.73 -0.78 13.21
CA ASN A 139 -15.33 -1.02 14.52
C ASN A 139 -15.33 0.22 15.42
N ASP A 140 -14.26 1.01 15.40
CA ASP A 140 -14.14 2.24 16.18
C ASP A 140 -15.05 3.35 15.63
N THR A 141 -15.38 3.33 14.33
CA THR A 141 -16.14 4.39 13.66
C THR A 141 -17.64 4.08 13.52
N LYS A 142 -18.02 2.81 13.37
CA LYS A 142 -19.41 2.38 13.19
C LYS A 142 -20.27 2.71 14.43
N PRO A 143 -21.60 2.86 14.27
CA PRO A 143 -22.49 2.92 15.42
C PRO A 143 -22.35 1.67 16.29
N ILE A 144 -22.38 1.84 17.62
CA ILE A 144 -22.31 0.72 18.57
C ILE A 144 -23.46 -0.27 18.36
N SER A 145 -24.64 0.22 17.99
CA SER A 145 -25.85 -0.59 17.72
C SER A 145 -25.82 -1.35 16.38
N ARG A 146 -24.80 -1.13 15.54
CA ARG A 146 -24.65 -1.78 14.24
C ARG A 146 -23.43 -2.69 14.26
N HIS A 147 -23.60 -3.97 13.91
CA HIS A 147 -22.54 -4.97 13.95
C HIS A 147 -22.13 -5.41 12.55
N LEU A 148 -20.82 -5.36 12.26
CA LEU A 148 -20.25 -5.89 11.04
C LEU A 148 -20.21 -7.42 11.14
N VAL A 149 -20.86 -8.12 10.21
CA VAL A 149 -20.88 -9.60 10.17
C VAL A 149 -20.06 -10.16 9.02
N GLY A 150 -19.91 -9.39 7.93
CA GLY A 150 -19.13 -9.80 6.77
C GLY A 150 -18.40 -8.63 6.15
N LEU A 151 -17.11 -8.83 5.90
CA LEU A 151 -16.25 -7.89 5.19
C LEU A 151 -15.74 -8.57 3.92
N ASN A 152 -16.20 -8.10 2.76
CA ASN A 152 -15.71 -8.56 1.47
C ASN A 152 -14.64 -7.59 0.99
N ILE A 153 -13.44 -8.10 0.71
CA ILE A 153 -12.30 -7.29 0.27
C ILE A 153 -11.93 -7.73 -1.14
N THR A 154 -12.11 -6.83 -2.10
CA THR A 154 -11.66 -7.00 -3.48
C THR A 154 -10.33 -6.28 -3.65
N TYR A 155 -9.35 -6.97 -4.21
CA TYR A 155 -8.06 -6.38 -4.56
C TYR A 155 -7.74 -6.74 -6.01
N SER A 156 -7.38 -5.74 -6.80
CA SER A 156 -7.05 -5.91 -8.22
C SER A 156 -5.65 -5.36 -8.48
N PRO A 157 -4.59 -6.17 -8.26
CA PRO A 157 -3.23 -5.72 -8.51
C PRO A 157 -3.01 -5.53 -10.01
N SER A 158 -2.54 -4.34 -10.41
CA SER A 158 -1.98 -4.11 -11.74
C SER A 158 -0.47 -4.32 -11.70
N GLY A 159 0.03 -5.39 -12.34
CA GLY A 159 1.46 -5.69 -12.38
C GLY A 159 1.88 -6.22 -13.75
N THR A 160 3.11 -5.89 -14.17
CA THR A 160 3.73 -6.54 -15.34
C THR A 160 4.48 -7.78 -14.86
N TYR A 161 4.03 -8.96 -15.28
CA TYR A 161 4.69 -10.22 -14.96
C TYR A 161 5.57 -10.65 -16.13
N TYR A 162 6.87 -10.86 -15.88
CA TYR A 162 7.79 -11.42 -16.86
C TYR A 162 7.82 -12.94 -16.72
N ILE A 163 7.30 -13.63 -17.74
CA ILE A 163 7.34 -15.10 -17.82
C ILE A 163 8.46 -15.45 -18.80
N GLY A 164 9.48 -16.16 -18.31
CA GLY A 164 10.56 -16.71 -19.12
C GLY A 164 10.42 -18.22 -19.25
N ALA A 165 10.62 -18.74 -20.44
CA ALA A 165 10.79 -20.17 -20.68
C ALA A 165 12.20 -20.40 -21.25
N GLY A 166 12.91 -21.38 -20.71
CA GLY A 166 14.18 -21.86 -21.24
C GLY A 166 14.01 -23.29 -21.73
N ILE A 167 14.45 -23.56 -22.95
CA ILE A 167 14.57 -24.93 -23.46
C ILE A 167 16.06 -25.20 -23.57
N SER A 168 16.53 -26.19 -22.82
CA SER A 168 17.88 -26.72 -22.97
C SER A 168 17.77 -28.00 -23.79
N SER A 169 18.28 -27.96 -25.02
CA SER A 169 18.44 -29.15 -25.85
C SER A 169 19.92 -29.52 -25.81
N GLY A 170 20.22 -30.73 -25.35
CA GLY A 170 21.57 -31.29 -25.35
C GLY A 170 21.58 -32.55 -26.19
N ASP A 171 22.60 -32.69 -27.03
CA ASP A 171 22.82 -33.90 -27.81
C ASP A 171 24.02 -34.65 -27.23
N GLU A 172 23.89 -35.96 -27.02
CA GLU A 172 24.97 -36.81 -26.52
C GLU A 172 25.57 -37.58 -27.70
N VAL A 173 26.64 -37.03 -28.27
CA VAL A 173 27.35 -37.69 -29.38
C VAL A 173 28.39 -38.64 -28.81
N THR A 174 28.09 -39.94 -28.84
CA THR A 174 29.08 -40.98 -28.56
C THR A 174 29.88 -41.25 -29.84
N ILE A 175 31.17 -40.93 -29.84
CA ILE A 175 32.08 -41.23 -30.96
C ILE A 175 32.64 -42.64 -30.76
N SER A 176 32.08 -43.61 -31.49
CA SER A 176 32.65 -44.95 -31.57
C SER A 176 33.75 -45.00 -32.65
N SER A 177 34.88 -45.62 -32.32
CA SER A 177 35.95 -45.88 -33.28
C SER A 177 35.72 -47.25 -33.93
N PRO A 178 35.51 -47.34 -35.25
CA PRO A 178 35.15 -48.61 -35.93
C PRO A 178 36.20 -49.73 -35.78
N GLU A 179 37.43 -49.40 -35.38
CA GLU A 179 38.55 -50.34 -35.32
C GLU A 179 38.55 -51.22 -34.05
N LEU A 180 37.77 -50.88 -33.03
CA LEU A 180 37.75 -51.61 -31.75
C LEU A 180 36.58 -52.60 -31.62
N TRP A 181 35.60 -52.57 -32.52
CA TRP A 181 34.34 -53.32 -32.44
C TRP A 181 33.98 -53.85 -33.83
N SER A 182 34.82 -54.72 -34.40
CA SER A 182 34.41 -55.53 -35.54
C SER A 182 33.69 -56.75 -35.01
N ASP A 183 32.37 -56.81 -35.16
CA ASP A 183 31.75 -58.06 -35.65
C ASP A 183 30.30 -57.93 -36.09
N ASP A 184 29.55 -56.85 -35.80
CA ASP A 184 28.20 -56.71 -36.38
C ASP A 184 27.77 -55.23 -36.51
N LEU A 185 27.82 -54.71 -37.73
CA LEU A 185 27.38 -53.35 -38.07
C LEU A 185 25.85 -53.21 -37.96
N ASP A 186 25.10 -54.29 -38.18
CA ASP A 186 23.63 -54.27 -38.20
C ASP A 186 23.00 -54.03 -36.81
N VAL A 187 23.72 -54.36 -35.72
CA VAL A 187 23.24 -54.14 -34.34
C VAL A 187 23.44 -52.70 -33.89
N ILE A 188 24.50 -52.05 -34.39
CA ILE A 188 24.84 -50.65 -34.06
C ILE A 188 23.83 -49.68 -34.68
N ASP A 189 23.43 -49.90 -35.93
CA ASP A 189 22.39 -49.10 -36.59
C ASP A 189 21.03 -49.23 -35.90
N LEU A 190 20.75 -50.40 -35.33
CA LEU A 190 19.50 -50.66 -34.62
C LEU A 190 19.44 -49.96 -33.26
N GLU A 191 20.54 -49.92 -32.50
CA GLU A 191 20.63 -49.15 -31.25
C GLU A 191 20.60 -47.63 -31.48
N LEU A 192 21.26 -47.13 -32.53
CA LEU A 192 21.21 -45.71 -32.91
C LEU A 192 19.76 -45.29 -33.28
N SER A 193 19.06 -46.10 -34.07
CA SER A 193 17.66 -45.82 -34.43
C SER A 193 16.70 -45.92 -33.23
N ALA A 194 16.97 -46.82 -32.28
CA ALA A 194 16.17 -47.00 -31.07
C ALA A 194 16.35 -45.82 -30.10
N ASN A 195 17.56 -45.25 -30.03
CA ASN A 195 17.85 -44.10 -29.18
C ASN A 195 17.21 -42.81 -29.73
N ASP A 196 17.23 -42.62 -31.05
CA ASP A 196 16.52 -41.51 -31.72
C ASP A 196 15.01 -41.56 -31.46
N LEU A 197 14.39 -42.75 -31.50
CA LEU A 197 12.96 -42.93 -31.23
C LEU A 197 12.55 -42.64 -29.77
N TYR A 198 13.45 -42.87 -28.80
CA TYR A 198 13.19 -42.54 -27.39
C TYR A 198 13.24 -41.03 -27.11
N TYR A 199 14.00 -40.26 -27.90
CA TYR A 199 14.16 -38.81 -27.72
C TYR A 199 12.89 -38.03 -28.12
N PHE A 200 12.16 -38.49 -29.15
CA PHE A 200 10.90 -37.85 -29.59
C PHE A 200 9.67 -38.21 -28.75
N ALA A 201 9.73 -39.26 -27.92
CA ALA A 201 8.58 -39.75 -27.16
C ALA A 201 8.30 -38.99 -25.85
N ASN A 202 9.24 -38.17 -25.35
CA ASN A 202 9.14 -37.51 -24.05
C ASN A 202 8.72 -36.02 -24.09
N PHE A 203 8.23 -35.50 -25.23
CA PHE A 203 7.54 -34.21 -25.26
C PHE A 203 6.07 -34.34 -24.80
N ALA A 204 5.87 -34.70 -23.53
CA ALA A 204 4.61 -34.43 -22.85
C ALA A 204 4.61 -32.95 -22.46
N LEU A 205 3.86 -32.11 -23.20
CA LEU A 205 3.54 -30.75 -22.79
C LEU A 205 2.92 -30.79 -21.38
N PRO A 206 3.57 -30.25 -20.33
CA PRO A 206 2.93 -30.18 -19.04
C PRO A 206 1.87 -29.08 -19.12
N GLY A 207 0.61 -29.48 -18.89
CA GLY A 207 -0.51 -28.55 -18.80
C GLY A 207 -0.22 -27.47 -17.76
N LEU A 208 -0.04 -26.24 -18.22
CA LEU A 208 0.10 -25.07 -17.36
C LEU A 208 -0.72 -23.92 -17.97
N LEU A 209 -1.58 -23.35 -17.12
CA LEU A 209 -2.54 -22.27 -17.32
C LEU A 209 -3.91 -22.63 -17.93
N ARG A 210 -4.78 -23.24 -17.10
CA ARG A 210 -6.15 -22.74 -16.97
C ARG A 210 -6.19 -21.86 -15.73
N VAL A 211 -6.23 -20.54 -15.94
CA VAL A 211 -6.66 -19.58 -14.92
C VAL A 211 -8.14 -19.33 -15.20
N THR A 212 -9.00 -19.74 -14.27
CA THR A 212 -10.38 -19.25 -14.15
C THR A 212 -10.38 -18.03 -13.26
#